data_AF-A0A5R8ZID2-F1
#
_entry.id   AF-A0A5R8ZID2-F1
#
_cell.length_a   1.000
_cell.length_b   1.000
_cell.length_c   1.000
_cell.angle_alpha   90.00
_cell.angle_beta   90.00
_cell.angle_gamma   90.00
#
_symmetry.space_group_name_H-M   'P 1'
#
loop_
_entity.id
_entity.type
_entity.pdbx_description
1 polymer ?
#
loop_
_entity_poly.entity_id
_entity_poly.type
_entity_poly.pdbx_seq_one_letter_code
_entity_poly.pdbx_strand_id
1 'polypeptide(L)'
;MEHPFILFPIFPPYKHWFPKSAQAFPANRNVNAHMEAIDPRAQPFMSAWYCNEYLTWRGFVHMDEQVYSVMTRSLETMLLWSFSQKISLLDWDESHVDSYAMFCAQPPESWTSSAPHQKYAELPHTPFYDWQINQEWRPFKRSVCDTGDVGEIVATSHNRRINCAREFFGFYHSMTMSARPNPVSRRMHAPPKLPKNHGLPTFTDHQMDWLFKFALEDGLQSDKALEIGVLMSFARWTDFPPATVIGTYQNSSSLAQFTRSNNGQWLFSPDAALGPGDSFCMPMAFTPIFDGYLRSIGVDPISELPTTPLFPKAEGGDGYQADTILRHLYRFRRAASSAARECCDVEIQKIAAQIGDLSYRMMRRSGLQPPCRLRYRDI
;
A
#
# COMPACT_ATOMS: atom_id res chain seq x y z
N MET A 1 -23.68 27.58 23.74
CA MET A 1 -22.56 27.33 22.79
C MET A 1 -22.43 25.83 22.69
N GLU A 2 -22.73 25.23 21.53
CA GLU A 2 -22.46 23.80 21.31
C GLU A 2 -20.95 23.60 21.23
N HIS A 3 -20.41 22.66 22.00
CA HIS A 3 -19.00 22.29 21.90
C HIS A 3 -18.75 21.62 20.54
N PRO A 4 -17.61 21.91 19.88
CA PRO A 4 -17.28 21.29 18.60
C PRO A 4 -17.14 19.77 18.76
N PHE A 5 -17.66 19.02 17.79
CA PHE A 5 -17.53 17.56 17.75
C PHE A 5 -16.03 17.16 17.73
N ILE A 6 -15.62 16.33 18.69
CA ILE A 6 -14.24 15.88 18.84
C ILE A 6 -14.03 14.62 18.00
N LEU A 7 -12.99 14.63 17.16
CA LEU A 7 -12.61 13.47 16.35
C LEU A 7 -11.74 12.52 17.14
N PHE A 8 -12.03 11.23 17.03
CA PHE A 8 -11.23 10.18 17.67
C PHE A 8 -11.27 8.88 16.85
N PRO A 9 -10.20 8.08 16.86
CA PRO A 9 -10.21 6.77 16.25
C PRO A 9 -11.08 5.80 17.07
N ILE A 10 -11.78 4.90 16.39
CA ILE A 10 -12.73 3.97 17.01
C ILE A 10 -12.15 2.55 17.05
N PHE A 11 -11.46 2.14 15.97
CA PHE A 11 -10.95 0.78 15.88
C PHE A 11 -9.50 0.68 16.36
N PRO A 12 -9.14 -0.42 17.06
CA PRO A 12 -7.78 -0.66 17.51
C PRO A 12 -6.80 -0.76 16.33
N PRO A 13 -5.48 -0.64 16.56
CA PRO A 13 -4.47 -1.12 15.61
C PRO A 13 -4.66 -2.61 15.30
N TYR A 14 -4.28 -3.06 14.09
CA TYR A 14 -4.49 -4.44 13.64
C TYR A 14 -3.94 -5.50 14.63
N LYS A 15 -2.76 -5.26 15.20
CA LYS A 15 -2.13 -6.13 16.22
C LYS A 15 -2.95 -6.30 17.52
N HIS A 16 -3.94 -5.43 17.75
CA HIS A 16 -4.84 -5.46 18.90
C HIS A 16 -6.30 -5.74 18.50
N TRP A 17 -6.55 -6.07 17.23
CA TRP A 17 -7.87 -6.41 16.75
C TRP A 17 -8.09 -7.92 16.83
N PHE A 18 -8.96 -8.34 17.75
CA PHE A 18 -9.27 -9.74 18.01
C PHE A 18 -10.74 -10.04 17.69
N PRO A 19 -11.08 -10.44 16.45
CA PRO A 19 -12.46 -10.54 15.94
C PRO A 19 -13.38 -11.56 16.66
N LYS A 20 -12.88 -12.27 17.67
CA LYS A 20 -13.64 -13.22 18.50
C LYS A 20 -13.33 -13.13 19.99
N SER A 21 -12.66 -12.07 20.44
CA SER A 21 -12.39 -11.94 21.88
C SER A 21 -13.69 -11.69 22.64
N ALA A 22 -13.82 -12.27 23.84
CA ALA A 22 -14.93 -11.98 24.74
C ALA A 22 -14.87 -10.54 25.33
N GLN A 23 -13.90 -9.73 24.91
CA GLN A 23 -13.79 -8.34 25.35
C GLN A 23 -14.88 -7.49 24.70
N ALA A 24 -15.47 -6.60 25.49
CA ALA A 24 -16.42 -5.62 25.00
C ALA A 24 -15.75 -4.71 23.94
N PHE A 25 -16.50 -4.39 22.87
CA PHE A 25 -16.08 -3.43 21.85
C PHE A 25 -16.83 -2.10 22.04
N PRO A 26 -16.13 -0.95 22.01
CA PRO A 26 -14.68 -0.80 21.86
C PRO A 26 -13.93 -1.21 23.14
N ALA A 27 -12.72 -1.73 23.00
CA ALA A 27 -11.91 -2.11 24.16
C ALA A 27 -11.37 -0.86 24.88
N ASN A 28 -10.77 0.09 24.19
CA ASN A 28 -10.05 1.22 24.79
C ASN A 28 -10.95 2.15 25.64
N ARG A 29 -10.50 2.52 26.86
CA ARG A 29 -11.27 3.38 27.79
C ARG A 29 -11.54 4.77 27.24
N ASN A 30 -10.53 5.39 26.63
CA ASN A 30 -10.67 6.74 26.09
C ASN A 30 -11.68 6.75 24.93
N VAL A 31 -11.69 5.71 24.09
CA VAL A 31 -12.69 5.55 23.03
C VAL A 31 -14.10 5.37 23.62
N ASN A 32 -14.26 4.53 24.64
CA ASN A 32 -15.55 4.38 25.33
C ASN A 32 -16.07 5.71 25.87
N ALA A 33 -15.25 6.46 26.61
CA ALA A 33 -15.64 7.75 27.16
C ALA A 33 -16.07 8.76 26.08
N HIS A 34 -15.38 8.79 24.93
CA HIS A 34 -15.79 9.63 23.81
C HIS A 34 -17.11 9.15 23.19
N MET A 35 -17.34 7.84 23.08
CA MET A 35 -18.60 7.29 22.58
C MET A 35 -19.79 7.54 23.52
N GLU A 36 -19.58 7.50 24.84
CA GLU A 36 -20.59 7.86 25.84
C GLU A 36 -21.00 9.34 25.76
N ALA A 37 -20.08 10.21 25.36
CA ALA A 37 -20.32 11.64 25.20
C ALA A 37 -21.06 12.01 23.89
N ILE A 38 -21.26 11.06 22.97
CA ILE A 38 -21.99 11.29 21.72
C ILE A 38 -23.50 11.28 21.97
N ASP A 39 -24.24 12.08 21.20
CA ASP A 39 -25.70 12.10 21.23
C ASP A 39 -26.27 10.66 21.08
N PRO A 40 -27.09 10.18 22.03
CA PRO A 40 -27.66 8.83 21.99
C PRO A 40 -28.47 8.53 20.72
N ARG A 41 -29.03 9.54 20.05
CA ARG A 41 -29.75 9.40 18.78
C ARG A 41 -28.85 8.86 17.67
N ALA A 42 -27.55 9.10 17.75
CA ALA A 42 -26.57 8.58 16.81
C ALA A 42 -26.21 7.11 17.05
N GLN A 43 -26.73 6.50 18.12
CA GLN A 43 -26.50 5.10 18.52
C GLN A 43 -25.02 4.68 18.37
N PRO A 44 -24.08 5.36 19.04
CA PRO A 44 -22.65 5.23 18.76
C PRO A 44 -22.15 3.80 18.94
N PHE A 45 -22.53 3.15 20.05
CA PHE A 45 -22.15 1.77 20.34
C PHE A 45 -22.71 0.78 19.32
N MET A 46 -23.99 0.92 18.95
CA MET A 46 -24.62 -0.01 18.03
C MET A 46 -24.05 0.13 16.60
N SER A 47 -23.90 1.36 16.13
CA SER A 47 -23.29 1.67 14.84
C SER A 47 -21.86 1.12 14.75
N ALA A 48 -21.04 1.39 15.78
CA ALA A 48 -19.65 0.93 15.81
C ALA A 48 -19.53 -0.59 15.92
N TRP A 49 -20.43 -1.24 16.67
CA TRP A 49 -20.47 -2.70 16.79
C TRP A 49 -20.74 -3.38 15.44
N TYR A 50 -21.74 -2.93 14.67
CA TYR A 50 -21.97 -3.49 13.34
C TYR A 50 -20.81 -3.26 12.38
N CYS A 51 -20.08 -2.14 12.49
CA CYS A 51 -18.85 -1.96 11.74
C CYS A 51 -17.75 -2.95 12.17
N ASN A 52 -17.64 -3.27 13.46
CA ASN A 52 -16.72 -4.31 13.93
C ASN A 52 -17.13 -5.70 13.41
N GLU A 53 -18.42 -6.03 13.43
CA GLU A 53 -18.92 -7.30 12.86
C GLU A 53 -18.65 -7.40 11.36
N TYR A 54 -18.81 -6.31 10.62
CA TYR A 54 -18.42 -6.25 9.21
C TYR A 54 -16.92 -6.53 9.01
N LEU A 55 -16.05 -5.93 9.84
CA LEU A 55 -14.62 -6.22 9.81
C LEU A 55 -14.35 -7.70 10.14
N THR A 56 -15.01 -8.26 11.15
CA THR A 56 -14.89 -9.67 11.53
C THR A 56 -15.29 -10.59 10.38
N TRP A 57 -16.43 -10.33 9.74
CA TRP A 57 -16.89 -11.06 8.55
C TRP A 57 -15.89 -11.01 7.40
N ARG A 58 -15.33 -9.82 7.10
CA ARG A 58 -14.28 -9.66 6.08
C ARG A 58 -12.98 -10.37 6.46
N GLY A 59 -12.69 -10.46 7.75
CA GLY A 59 -11.47 -11.05 8.31
C GLY A 59 -11.32 -12.52 7.94
N PHE A 60 -12.43 -13.25 7.81
CA PHE A 60 -12.42 -14.67 7.43
C PHE A 60 -12.04 -14.94 5.98
N VAL A 61 -12.19 -13.95 5.08
CA VAL A 61 -11.93 -14.15 3.65
C VAL A 61 -10.46 -13.90 3.32
N HIS A 62 -9.92 -12.75 3.74
CA HIS A 62 -8.50 -12.40 3.69
C HIS A 62 -8.31 -10.99 4.30
N MET A 63 -7.55 -10.84 5.38
CA MET A 63 -7.29 -9.52 5.96
C MET A 63 -5.88 -9.39 6.53
N ASP A 64 -5.09 -8.52 5.91
CA ASP A 64 -3.80 -8.04 6.42
C ASP A 64 -3.94 -6.65 7.07
N GLU A 65 -2.85 -6.16 7.68
CA GLU A 65 -2.80 -4.84 8.33
C GLU A 65 -3.12 -3.68 7.37
N GLN A 66 -2.69 -3.77 6.11
CA GLN A 66 -2.90 -2.71 5.12
C GLN A 66 -4.38 -2.62 4.73
N VAL A 67 -5.00 -3.76 4.43
CA VAL A 67 -6.42 -3.88 4.10
C VAL A 67 -7.27 -3.43 5.30
N TYR A 68 -6.93 -3.88 6.51
CA TYR A 68 -7.59 -3.46 7.75
C TYR A 68 -7.50 -1.95 7.98
N SER A 69 -6.30 -1.37 7.84
CA SER A 69 -6.08 0.08 8.02
C SER A 69 -6.90 0.92 7.05
N VAL A 70 -7.01 0.46 5.80
CA VAL A 70 -7.82 1.12 4.76
C VAL A 70 -9.33 1.04 5.07
N MET A 71 -9.81 -0.13 5.50
CA MET A 71 -11.23 -0.33 5.84
C MET A 71 -11.62 0.44 7.10
N THR A 72 -10.86 0.29 8.19
CA THR A 72 -11.14 1.00 9.45
C THR A 72 -11.15 2.50 9.27
N ARG A 73 -10.24 3.07 8.47
CA ARG A 73 -10.26 4.50 8.15
C ARG A 73 -11.53 4.91 7.41
N SER A 74 -12.08 4.04 6.56
CA SER A 74 -13.33 4.30 5.84
C SER A 74 -14.54 4.25 6.78
N LEU A 75 -14.62 3.21 7.62
CA LEU A 75 -15.68 3.04 8.61
C LEU A 75 -15.66 4.13 9.69
N GLU A 76 -14.47 4.51 10.18
CA GLU A 76 -14.32 5.64 11.12
C GLU A 76 -14.84 6.94 10.52
N THR A 77 -14.59 7.17 9.23
CA THR A 77 -15.08 8.37 8.56
C THR A 77 -16.61 8.35 8.50
N MET A 78 -17.23 7.20 8.19
CA MET A 78 -18.68 7.03 8.18
C MET A 78 -19.28 7.25 9.58
N LEU A 79 -18.74 6.59 10.60
CA LEU A 79 -19.21 6.67 11.99
C LEU A 79 -19.10 8.09 12.52
N LEU A 80 -17.90 8.69 12.46
CA LEU A 80 -17.68 10.03 12.97
C LEU A 80 -18.54 11.06 12.22
N TRP A 81 -18.72 10.92 10.90
CA TRP A 81 -19.58 11.83 10.15
C TRP A 81 -21.03 11.69 10.63
N SER A 82 -21.54 10.47 10.76
CA SER A 82 -22.89 10.20 11.28
C SER A 82 -23.09 10.83 12.66
N PHE A 83 -22.12 10.64 13.56
CA PHE A 83 -22.15 11.14 14.92
C PHE A 83 -22.11 12.68 14.95
N SER A 84 -21.34 13.31 14.07
CA SER A 84 -21.32 14.77 13.93
C SER A 84 -22.66 15.34 13.47
N GLN A 85 -23.46 14.55 12.73
CA GLN A 85 -24.82 14.92 12.32
C GLN A 85 -25.89 14.50 13.33
N LYS A 86 -25.52 13.83 14.42
CA LYS A 86 -26.43 13.25 15.43
C LYS A 86 -27.39 12.20 14.85
N ILE A 87 -26.92 11.43 13.86
CA ILE A 87 -27.71 10.41 13.14
C ILE A 87 -27.02 9.05 13.29
N SER A 88 -27.81 7.99 13.44
CA SER A 88 -27.29 6.62 13.46
C SER A 88 -26.77 6.23 12.08
N LEU A 89 -25.60 5.60 12.02
CA LEU A 89 -25.07 5.07 10.75
C LEU A 89 -26.06 4.08 10.11
N LEU A 90 -26.80 3.35 10.95
CA LEU A 90 -27.73 2.31 10.54
C LEU A 90 -29.03 2.87 9.94
N ASP A 91 -29.30 4.16 10.16
CA ASP A 91 -30.49 4.88 9.70
C ASP A 91 -30.23 5.74 8.46
N TRP A 92 -29.06 5.64 7.84
CA TRP A 92 -28.77 6.37 6.60
C TRP A 92 -29.75 5.98 5.48
N ASP A 93 -30.13 7.01 4.72
CA ASP A 93 -30.83 6.89 3.44
C ASP A 93 -29.96 7.45 2.30
N GLU A 94 -30.51 7.51 1.08
CA GLU A 94 -29.80 8.04 -0.09
C GLU A 94 -29.33 9.49 0.10
N SER A 95 -30.11 10.32 0.80
CA SER A 95 -29.77 11.74 1.02
C SER A 95 -28.58 11.89 1.98
N HIS A 96 -28.50 11.01 2.99
CA HIS A 96 -27.34 10.94 3.88
C HIS A 96 -26.09 10.47 3.12
N VAL A 97 -26.23 9.49 2.22
CA VAL A 97 -25.13 9.01 1.39
C VAL A 97 -24.59 10.11 0.47
N ASP A 98 -25.47 10.88 -0.18
CA ASP A 98 -25.06 12.00 -1.02
C ASP A 98 -24.33 13.08 -0.20
N SER A 99 -24.86 13.43 0.97
CA SER A 99 -24.23 14.40 1.88
C SER A 99 -22.86 13.91 2.37
N TYR A 100 -22.74 12.63 2.74
CA TYR A 100 -21.49 12.00 3.13
C TYR A 100 -20.47 11.98 1.99
N ALA A 101 -20.90 11.74 0.76
CA ALA A 101 -20.01 11.72 -0.39
C ALA A 101 -19.48 13.10 -0.76
N MET A 102 -20.31 14.14 -0.63
CA MET A 102 -19.88 15.54 -0.78
C MET A 102 -18.88 15.91 0.32
N PHE A 103 -19.17 15.53 1.57
CA PHE A 103 -18.23 15.68 2.68
C PHE A 103 -16.89 14.97 2.41
N CYS A 104 -16.90 13.74 1.90
CA CYS A 104 -15.67 13.02 1.58
C CYS A 104 -14.86 13.66 0.44
N ALA A 105 -15.52 14.37 -0.47
CA ALA A 105 -14.87 15.11 -1.56
C ALA A 105 -14.18 16.38 -1.04
N GLN A 106 -14.79 17.05 -0.06
CA GLN A 106 -14.33 18.32 0.50
C GLN A 106 -14.43 18.31 2.03
N PRO A 107 -13.58 17.51 2.72
CA PRO A 107 -13.61 17.47 4.17
C PRO A 107 -13.16 18.82 4.76
N PRO A 108 -13.76 19.28 5.87
CA PRO A 108 -13.32 20.48 6.58
C PRO A 108 -11.88 20.35 7.06
N GLU A 109 -11.17 21.46 7.23
CA GLU A 109 -9.77 21.47 7.70
C GLU A 109 -9.60 20.71 9.01
N SER A 110 -10.56 20.83 9.93
CA SER A 110 -10.57 20.14 11.23
C SER A 110 -10.58 18.62 11.11
N TRP A 111 -10.91 18.05 9.94
CA TRP A 111 -10.90 16.62 9.64
C TRP A 111 -9.65 16.16 8.87
N THR A 112 -8.74 17.08 8.57
CA THR A 112 -7.59 16.86 7.71
C THR A 112 -6.28 17.07 8.45
N SER A 113 -5.25 16.33 8.05
CA SER A 113 -3.88 16.47 8.52
C SER A 113 -2.92 16.52 7.34
N SER A 114 -1.83 17.28 7.47
CA SER A 114 -0.76 17.34 6.46
C SER A 114 0.14 16.11 6.51
N ALA A 115 0.30 15.51 7.69
CA ALA A 115 1.11 14.32 7.94
C ALA A 115 0.25 13.12 8.36
N PRO A 116 0.71 11.88 8.12
CA PRO A 116 0.07 10.71 8.70
C PRO A 116 0.40 10.63 10.21
N HIS A 117 -0.62 10.67 11.06
CA HIS A 117 -0.46 10.45 12.50
C HIS A 117 -0.97 9.06 12.88
N GLN A 118 -0.31 8.42 13.84
CA GLN A 118 -0.80 7.19 14.45
C GLN A 118 -2.10 7.46 15.21
N LYS A 119 -3.02 6.49 15.25
CA LYS A 119 -4.31 6.61 15.95
C LYS A 119 -4.15 6.82 17.46
N TYR A 120 -3.21 6.10 18.05
CA TYR A 120 -3.00 6.05 19.49
C TYR A 120 -1.53 6.30 19.80
N ALA A 121 -1.26 6.92 20.95
CA ALA A 121 0.08 7.04 21.49
C ALA A 121 0.47 5.69 22.13
N GLU A 122 1.30 4.92 21.43
CA GLU A 122 1.83 3.65 21.93
C GLU A 122 2.81 3.92 23.09
N LEU A 123 2.50 3.35 24.25
CA LEU A 123 3.33 3.42 25.45
C LEU A 123 3.88 2.03 25.77
N PRO A 124 5.21 1.85 25.86
CA PRO A 124 5.80 0.59 26.26
C PRO A 124 5.20 0.08 27.57
N HIS A 125 4.96 -1.23 27.65
CA HIS A 125 4.41 -1.93 28.82
C HIS A 125 3.00 -1.51 29.27
N THR A 126 2.30 -0.67 28.50
CA THR A 126 0.91 -0.30 28.78
C THR A 126 -0.02 -1.13 27.90
N PRO A 127 -1.07 -1.78 28.45
CA PRO A 127 -2.05 -2.49 27.64
C PRO A 127 -2.82 -1.50 26.74
N PHE A 128 -3.21 -1.95 25.54
CA PHE A 128 -3.95 -1.12 24.56
C PHE A 128 -5.18 -0.42 25.16
N TYR A 129 -5.82 -1.07 26.13
CA TYR A 129 -6.98 -0.57 26.85
C TYR A 129 -6.79 0.84 27.45
N ASP A 130 -5.57 1.17 27.90
CA ASP A 130 -5.23 2.46 28.54
C ASP A 130 -4.43 3.40 27.61
N TRP A 131 -4.22 3.03 26.34
CA TRP A 131 -3.52 3.90 25.38
C TRP A 131 -4.30 5.19 25.14
N GLN A 132 -3.55 6.30 25.07
CA GLN A 132 -4.13 7.61 24.81
C GLN A 132 -4.45 7.79 23.32
N ILE A 133 -5.55 8.47 23.03
CA ILE A 133 -5.88 8.89 21.67
C ILE A 133 -4.90 9.97 21.24
N ASN A 134 -4.32 9.82 20.05
CA ASN A 134 -3.50 10.87 19.48
C ASN A 134 -4.39 12.03 19.01
N GLN A 135 -4.25 13.19 19.66
CA GLN A 135 -5.06 14.38 19.38
C GLN A 135 -4.79 14.99 17.99
N GLU A 136 -3.66 14.67 17.37
CA GLU A 136 -3.33 15.09 16.00
C GLU A 136 -3.91 14.15 14.94
N TRP A 137 -4.45 13.00 15.34
CA TRP A 137 -4.99 12.03 14.39
C TRP A 137 -6.19 12.59 13.64
N ARG A 138 -6.19 12.42 12.31
CA ARG A 138 -7.28 12.84 11.43
C ARG A 138 -7.59 11.75 10.39
N PRO A 139 -8.87 11.55 10.02
CA PRO A 139 -9.26 10.51 9.07
C PRO A 139 -8.89 10.85 7.61
N PHE A 140 -8.62 12.12 7.30
CA PHE A 140 -8.13 12.56 6.00
C PHE A 140 -6.68 13.04 6.10
N LYS A 141 -5.85 12.56 5.18
CA LYS A 141 -4.53 13.14 4.91
C LYS A 141 -4.63 13.98 3.64
N ARG A 142 -4.22 15.24 3.70
CA ARG A 142 -4.11 16.11 2.53
C ARG A 142 -2.68 16.65 2.48
N SER A 143 -1.95 16.30 1.43
CA SER A 143 -0.62 16.86 1.20
C SER A 143 -0.76 18.35 0.90
N VAL A 144 0.09 19.18 1.50
CA VAL A 144 0.21 20.59 1.11
C VAL A 144 1.06 20.63 -0.15
N CYS A 145 0.54 21.24 -1.22
CA CYS A 145 1.30 21.48 -2.44
C CYS A 145 2.38 22.55 -2.19
N ASP A 146 3.40 22.62 -3.05
CA ASP A 146 4.49 23.60 -2.94
C ASP A 146 3.99 25.07 -2.99
N THR A 147 2.78 25.31 -3.48
CA THR A 147 2.10 26.61 -3.49
C THR A 147 1.44 26.99 -2.17
N GLY A 148 1.44 26.08 -1.18
CA GLY A 148 0.72 26.22 0.09
C GLY A 148 -0.74 25.76 0.03
N ASP A 149 -1.24 25.37 -1.15
CA ASP A 149 -2.62 24.90 -1.31
C ASP A 149 -2.80 23.48 -0.77
N VAL A 150 -3.95 23.22 -0.16
CA VAL A 150 -4.30 21.91 0.37
C VAL A 150 -4.66 20.98 -0.80
N GLY A 151 -3.88 19.92 -1.02
CA GLY A 151 -4.05 18.97 -2.12
C GLY A 151 -5.46 18.37 -2.19
N GLU A 152 -5.99 18.21 -3.39
CA GLU A 152 -7.36 17.75 -3.63
C GLU A 152 -7.57 16.26 -3.32
N ILE A 153 -8.79 15.88 -2.95
CA ILE A 153 -9.17 14.46 -2.85
C ILE A 153 -9.37 13.91 -4.27
N VAL A 154 -8.58 12.90 -4.64
CA VAL A 154 -8.69 12.25 -5.95
C VAL A 154 -9.85 11.25 -6.01
N ALA A 155 -10.41 11.08 -7.22
CA ALA A 155 -11.55 10.20 -7.48
C ALA A 155 -11.35 8.77 -6.95
N THR A 156 -10.14 8.19 -7.03
CA THR A 156 -9.87 6.83 -6.53
C THR A 156 -10.02 6.72 -5.02
N SER A 157 -9.55 7.72 -4.26
CA SER A 157 -9.64 7.72 -2.80
C SER A 157 -11.09 7.90 -2.35
N HIS A 158 -11.82 8.79 -3.02
CA HIS A 158 -13.25 9.00 -2.80
C HIS A 158 -14.06 7.73 -3.09
N ASN A 159 -13.93 7.17 -4.29
CA ASN A 159 -14.63 5.96 -4.71
C ASN A 159 -14.37 4.78 -3.76
N ARG A 160 -13.16 4.66 -3.21
CA ARG A 160 -12.85 3.64 -2.21
C ARG A 160 -13.71 3.77 -0.95
N ARG A 161 -13.94 4.99 -0.46
CA ARG A 161 -14.81 5.24 0.71
C ARG A 161 -16.28 4.92 0.39
N ILE A 162 -16.76 5.34 -0.78
CA ILE A 162 -18.13 5.06 -1.21
C ILE A 162 -18.36 3.56 -1.42
N ASN A 163 -17.38 2.85 -1.98
CA ASN A 163 -17.45 1.40 -2.12
C ASN A 163 -17.44 0.69 -0.76
N CYS A 164 -16.64 1.15 0.20
CA CYS A 164 -16.67 0.63 1.57
C CYS A 164 -18.05 0.82 2.21
N ALA A 165 -18.67 1.99 2.06
CA ALA A 165 -20.03 2.23 2.53
C ALA A 165 -21.03 1.27 1.87
N ARG A 166 -20.96 1.09 0.54
CA ARG A 166 -21.83 0.16 -0.18
C ARG A 166 -21.71 -1.28 0.33
N GLU A 167 -20.49 -1.75 0.53
CA GLU A 167 -20.23 -3.10 1.04
C GLU A 167 -20.72 -3.26 2.48
N PHE A 168 -20.48 -2.25 3.34
CA PHE A 168 -20.97 -2.25 4.72
C PHE A 168 -22.50 -2.35 4.79
N PHE A 169 -23.24 -1.50 4.06
CA PHE A 169 -24.70 -1.56 4.08
C PHE A 169 -25.25 -2.85 3.45
N GLY A 170 -24.56 -3.40 2.45
CA GLY A 170 -24.89 -4.71 1.89
C GLY A 170 -24.75 -5.83 2.94
N PHE A 171 -23.65 -5.80 3.70
CA PHE A 171 -23.44 -6.71 4.82
C PHE A 171 -24.50 -6.52 5.91
N TYR A 172 -24.72 -5.28 6.37
CA TYR A 172 -25.68 -4.97 7.44
C TYR A 172 -27.08 -5.46 7.08
N HIS A 173 -27.59 -5.15 5.89
CA HIS A 173 -28.91 -5.61 5.46
C HIS A 173 -29.00 -7.13 5.33
N SER A 174 -27.94 -7.79 4.86
CA SER A 174 -27.89 -9.25 4.83
C SER A 174 -27.90 -9.85 6.23
N MET A 175 -27.15 -9.27 7.17
CA MET A 175 -27.03 -9.75 8.55
C MET A 175 -28.34 -9.56 9.32
N THR A 176 -29.04 -8.45 9.12
CA THR A 176 -30.30 -8.14 9.80
C THR A 176 -31.55 -8.59 9.03
N MET A 177 -31.39 -9.23 7.87
CA MET A 177 -32.48 -9.59 6.96
C MET A 177 -33.40 -8.39 6.62
N SER A 178 -32.80 -7.20 6.47
CA SER A 178 -33.54 -5.99 6.16
C SER A 178 -34.10 -6.03 4.74
N ALA A 179 -35.39 -5.75 4.58
CA ALA A 179 -36.03 -5.58 3.28
C ALA A 179 -35.70 -4.22 2.62
N ARG A 180 -35.01 -3.32 3.33
CA ARG A 180 -34.67 -1.99 2.80
C ARG A 180 -33.61 -2.11 1.70
N PRO A 181 -33.73 -1.34 0.60
CA PRO A 181 -32.67 -1.27 -0.39
C PRO A 181 -31.41 -0.66 0.23
N ASN A 182 -30.24 -1.07 -0.26
CA ASN A 182 -28.97 -0.47 0.17
C ASN A 182 -28.98 1.04 -0.18
N PRO A 183 -28.79 1.94 0.80
CA PRO A 183 -28.87 3.39 0.55
C PRO A 183 -27.75 3.90 -0.37
N VAL A 184 -26.67 3.13 -0.56
CA VAL A 184 -25.59 3.48 -1.47
C VAL A 184 -25.91 2.99 -2.88
N SER A 185 -26.72 3.79 -3.57
CA SER A 185 -27.16 3.53 -4.95
C SER A 185 -25.99 3.38 -5.94
N ARG A 186 -26.29 2.83 -7.13
CA ARG A 186 -25.29 2.72 -8.23
C ARG A 186 -24.98 4.07 -8.87
N ARG A 187 -25.84 5.08 -8.72
CA ARG A 187 -25.70 6.41 -9.32
C ARG A 187 -26.07 7.47 -8.29
N MET A 188 -25.10 8.26 -7.87
CA MET A 188 -25.34 9.42 -7.02
C MET A 188 -26.17 10.46 -7.77
N HIS A 189 -27.07 11.15 -7.09
CA HIS A 189 -27.91 12.18 -7.72
C HIS A 189 -27.06 13.37 -8.19
N ALA A 190 -26.01 13.71 -7.43
CA ALA A 190 -25.02 14.73 -7.80
C ALA A 190 -23.59 14.28 -7.44
N PRO A 191 -22.87 13.60 -8.36
CA PRO A 191 -21.51 13.16 -8.07
C PRO A 191 -20.54 14.36 -7.99
N PRO A 192 -19.63 14.40 -6.99
CA PRO A 192 -18.63 15.45 -6.91
C PRO A 192 -17.69 15.41 -8.13
N LYS A 193 -17.34 16.58 -8.66
CA LYS A 193 -16.32 16.70 -9.70
C LYS A 193 -14.96 16.56 -9.06
N LEU A 194 -14.34 15.39 -9.21
CA LEU A 194 -13.06 15.06 -8.61
C LEU A 194 -11.96 14.94 -9.66
N PRO A 195 -10.73 15.38 -9.34
CA PRO A 195 -9.59 15.16 -10.21
C PRO A 195 -9.38 13.66 -10.38
N LYS A 196 -9.06 13.26 -11.62
CA LYS A 196 -8.67 11.88 -11.91
C LYS A 196 -7.33 11.64 -11.23
N ASN A 197 -7.18 10.47 -10.62
CA ASN A 197 -5.88 10.01 -10.20
C ASN A 197 -5.09 9.66 -11.47
N HIS A 198 -4.16 10.52 -11.88
CA HIS A 198 -3.26 10.24 -13.00
C HIS A 198 -2.32 9.05 -12.72
N GLY A 199 -2.34 8.52 -11.49
CA GLY A 199 -1.49 7.43 -11.05
C GLY A 199 -0.09 7.90 -10.74
N LEU A 200 0.79 6.95 -10.44
CA LEU A 200 2.22 7.26 -10.34
C LEU A 200 2.75 7.61 -11.73
N PRO A 201 3.65 8.61 -11.85
CA PRO A 201 4.27 8.94 -13.13
C PRO A 201 5.02 7.74 -13.69
N THR A 202 5.05 7.65 -15.01
CA THR A 202 5.77 6.63 -15.77
C THR A 202 6.98 7.25 -16.44
N PHE A 203 8.06 6.48 -16.51
CA PHE A 203 9.28 6.80 -17.21
C PHE A 203 9.22 6.29 -18.65
N THR A 204 9.87 6.99 -19.57
CA THR A 204 10.10 6.52 -20.94
C THR A 204 11.20 5.45 -20.95
N ASP A 205 11.32 4.70 -22.05
CA ASP A 205 12.41 3.73 -22.21
C ASP A 205 13.79 4.38 -22.06
N HIS A 206 13.98 5.56 -22.64
CA HIS A 206 15.20 6.37 -22.51
C HIS A 206 15.51 6.71 -21.04
N GLN A 207 14.50 7.12 -20.27
CA GLN A 207 14.66 7.45 -18.85
C GLN A 207 14.97 6.21 -18.02
N MET A 208 14.35 5.07 -18.33
CA MET A 208 14.67 3.80 -17.67
C MET A 208 16.08 3.33 -18.03
N ASP A 209 16.49 3.41 -19.30
CA ASP A 209 17.85 3.06 -19.74
C ASP A 209 18.90 3.91 -19.03
N TRP A 210 18.65 5.22 -18.90
CA TRP A 210 19.51 6.11 -18.12
C TRP A 210 19.62 5.69 -16.66
N LEU A 211 18.50 5.31 -16.01
CA LEU A 211 18.54 4.82 -14.62
C LEU A 211 19.33 3.52 -14.50
N PHE A 212 19.21 2.59 -15.45
CA PHE A 212 20.01 1.35 -15.47
C PHE A 212 21.49 1.65 -15.65
N LYS A 213 21.83 2.53 -16.59
CA LYS A 213 23.22 2.99 -16.79
C LYS A 213 23.77 3.63 -15.53
N PHE A 214 23.01 4.53 -14.90
CA PHE A 214 23.41 5.15 -13.64
C PHE A 214 23.60 4.11 -12.53
N ALA A 215 22.74 3.10 -12.44
CA ALA A 215 22.88 2.04 -11.45
C ALA A 215 24.12 1.17 -11.65
N LEU A 216 24.46 0.85 -12.90
CA LEU A 216 25.48 -0.15 -13.23
C LEU A 216 26.86 0.45 -13.54
N GLU A 217 26.93 1.71 -13.97
CA GLU A 217 28.15 2.33 -14.49
C GLU A 217 28.53 3.62 -13.73
N ASP A 218 27.61 4.58 -13.61
CA ASP A 218 27.97 5.97 -13.30
C ASP A 218 27.75 6.39 -11.83
N GLY A 219 26.79 5.76 -11.13
CA GLY A 219 26.07 6.44 -10.06
C GLY A 219 26.38 6.06 -8.63
N LEU A 220 26.91 4.86 -8.41
CA LEU A 220 27.30 4.39 -7.08
C LEU A 220 28.47 3.41 -7.19
N GLN A 221 29.63 3.79 -6.66
CA GLN A 221 30.65 2.85 -6.17
C GLN A 221 30.12 2.16 -4.89
N SER A 222 28.92 1.59 -4.97
CA SER A 222 28.24 0.90 -3.87
C SER A 222 28.27 -0.58 -4.16
N ASP A 223 28.62 -1.35 -3.15
CA ASP A 223 28.47 -2.80 -3.13
C ASP A 223 27.02 -3.26 -3.41
N LYS A 224 26.04 -2.33 -3.34
CA LYS A 224 24.61 -2.59 -3.57
C LYS A 224 24.11 -2.24 -4.98
N ALA A 225 24.98 -1.75 -5.87
CA ALA A 225 24.60 -1.35 -7.23
C ALA A 225 23.95 -2.50 -8.02
N LEU A 226 24.53 -3.69 -7.96
CA LEU A 226 24.03 -4.88 -8.64
C LEU A 226 22.73 -5.42 -8.00
N GLU A 227 22.58 -5.32 -6.68
CA GLU A 227 21.30 -5.64 -6.00
C GLU A 227 20.16 -4.77 -6.54
N ILE A 228 20.42 -3.47 -6.70
CA ILE A 228 19.47 -2.53 -7.30
C ILE A 228 19.23 -2.85 -8.77
N GLY A 229 20.27 -3.18 -9.54
CA GLY A 229 20.13 -3.60 -10.93
C GLY A 229 19.21 -4.81 -11.10
N VAL A 230 19.35 -5.83 -10.24
CA VAL A 230 18.46 -7.01 -10.21
C VAL A 230 17.02 -6.59 -9.87
N LEU A 231 16.83 -5.78 -8.82
CA LEU A 231 15.51 -5.30 -8.44
C LEU A 231 14.83 -4.48 -9.55
N MET A 232 15.58 -3.59 -10.20
CA MET A 232 15.12 -2.78 -11.33
C MET A 232 14.75 -3.65 -12.53
N SER A 233 15.51 -4.71 -12.79
CA SER A 233 15.24 -5.67 -13.86
C SER A 233 13.89 -6.35 -13.69
N PHE A 234 13.61 -6.81 -12.46
CA PHE A 234 12.31 -7.39 -12.12
C PHE A 234 11.19 -6.38 -12.29
N ALA A 235 11.39 -5.14 -11.84
CA ALA A 235 10.38 -4.09 -12.04
C ALA A 235 10.15 -3.84 -13.53
N ARG A 236 11.21 -3.70 -14.34
CA ARG A 236 11.09 -3.31 -15.75
C ARG A 236 10.51 -4.40 -16.64
N TRP A 237 10.81 -5.67 -16.37
CA TRP A 237 10.54 -6.76 -17.30
C TRP A 237 9.53 -7.79 -16.80
N THR A 238 9.04 -7.65 -15.58
CA THR A 238 8.10 -8.60 -15.00
C THR A 238 6.94 -7.89 -14.31
N ASP A 239 5.81 -8.59 -14.17
CA ASP A 239 4.68 -8.12 -13.36
C ASP A 239 4.80 -8.49 -11.87
N PHE A 240 5.90 -9.14 -11.47
CA PHE A 240 6.05 -9.64 -10.10
C PHE A 240 6.05 -8.48 -9.09
N PRO A 241 5.27 -8.59 -8.00
CA PRO A 241 5.31 -7.61 -6.92
C PRO A 241 6.62 -7.74 -6.13
N PRO A 242 7.06 -6.68 -5.41
CA PRO A 242 8.26 -6.73 -4.58
C PRO A 242 8.30 -7.92 -3.62
N ALA A 243 7.16 -8.32 -3.08
CA ALA A 243 7.04 -9.45 -2.15
C ALA A 243 7.41 -10.81 -2.78
N THR A 244 7.25 -10.97 -4.10
CA THR A 244 7.65 -12.18 -4.83
C THR A 244 9.14 -12.16 -5.17
N VAL A 245 9.74 -10.98 -5.32
CA VAL A 245 11.14 -10.82 -5.75
C VAL A 245 12.08 -10.74 -4.56
N ILE A 246 11.74 -9.95 -3.55
CA ILE A 246 12.55 -9.78 -2.33
C ILE A 246 12.19 -10.83 -1.29
N GLY A 247 10.94 -11.30 -1.32
CA GLY A 247 10.36 -12.12 -0.26
C GLY A 247 9.60 -11.29 0.78
N THR A 248 9.01 -12.02 1.72
CA THR A 248 8.34 -11.51 2.91
C THR A 248 9.10 -11.96 4.16
N TYR A 249 8.69 -11.47 5.34
CA TYR A 249 9.24 -11.94 6.61
C TYR A 249 9.15 -13.47 6.78
N GLN A 250 8.13 -14.10 6.17
CA GLN A 250 7.88 -15.53 6.30
C GLN A 250 8.59 -16.37 5.23
N ASN A 251 8.79 -15.82 4.02
CA ASN A 251 9.38 -16.52 2.89
C ASN A 251 10.28 -15.58 2.09
N SER A 252 11.60 -15.80 2.13
CA SER A 252 12.56 -15.09 1.27
C SER A 252 12.64 -15.75 -0.11
N SER A 253 12.70 -14.95 -1.17
CA SER A 253 13.04 -15.46 -2.50
C SER A 253 14.47 -16.02 -2.49
N SER A 254 14.73 -17.05 -3.29
CA SER A 254 15.96 -17.85 -3.28
C SER A 254 16.64 -17.86 -4.65
N LEU A 255 17.97 -18.01 -4.69
CA LEU A 255 18.72 -18.18 -5.94
C LEU A 255 18.35 -19.48 -6.67
N ALA A 256 17.96 -20.53 -5.95
CA ALA A 256 17.49 -21.80 -6.53
C ALA A 256 16.20 -21.66 -7.36
N GLN A 257 15.52 -20.50 -7.28
CA GLN A 257 14.39 -20.18 -8.15
C GLN A 257 14.83 -19.82 -9.57
N PHE A 258 16.13 -19.72 -9.83
CA PHE A 258 16.66 -19.40 -11.15
C PHE A 258 17.36 -20.59 -11.76
N THR A 259 17.04 -20.88 -13.03
CA THR A 259 17.71 -21.91 -13.82
C THR A 259 18.13 -21.34 -15.17
N ARG A 260 19.15 -21.92 -15.78
CA ARG A 260 19.63 -21.50 -17.10
C ARG A 260 18.92 -22.31 -18.18
N SER A 261 18.34 -21.65 -19.16
CA SER A 261 17.82 -22.31 -20.36
C SER A 261 18.95 -22.68 -21.34
N ASN A 262 18.64 -23.53 -22.31
CA ASN A 262 19.59 -23.99 -23.34
C ASN A 262 20.18 -22.85 -24.19
N ASN A 263 19.47 -21.72 -24.31
CA ASN A 263 19.95 -20.54 -25.03
C ASN A 263 20.71 -19.53 -24.13
N GLY A 264 21.00 -19.91 -22.88
CA GLY A 264 21.76 -19.10 -21.94
C GLY A 264 20.96 -17.99 -21.23
N GLN A 265 19.63 -17.95 -21.41
CA GLN A 265 18.73 -17.07 -20.66
C GLN A 265 18.48 -17.58 -19.24
N TRP A 266 18.14 -16.67 -18.34
CA TRP A 266 17.68 -17.03 -17.01
C TRP A 266 16.16 -17.28 -17.03
N LEU A 267 15.76 -18.39 -16.44
CA LEU A 267 14.38 -18.72 -16.14
C LEU A 267 14.16 -18.48 -14.64
N PHE A 268 13.05 -17.84 -14.28
CA PHE A 268 12.68 -17.56 -12.88
C PHE A 268 11.39 -18.29 -12.50
N SER A 269 11.42 -19.07 -11.42
CA SER A 269 10.29 -19.85 -10.90
C SER A 269 9.86 -19.27 -9.54
N PRO A 270 8.73 -18.54 -9.47
CA PRO A 270 8.27 -17.90 -8.22
C PRO A 270 7.98 -18.90 -7.09
N ASP A 271 7.69 -20.14 -7.43
CA ASP A 271 7.52 -21.25 -6.51
C ASP A 271 8.44 -22.39 -6.94
N ALA A 272 9.46 -22.67 -6.14
CA ALA A 272 10.41 -23.75 -6.39
C ALA A 272 9.73 -25.13 -6.34
N ALA A 273 8.57 -25.26 -5.68
CA ALA A 273 7.83 -26.50 -5.55
C ALA A 273 6.95 -26.84 -6.76
N LEU A 274 6.64 -25.86 -7.64
CA LEU A 274 5.71 -26.06 -8.77
C LEU A 274 6.40 -26.59 -10.06
N GLY A 275 7.71 -26.81 -10.02
CA GLY A 275 8.47 -27.38 -11.13
C GLY A 275 8.61 -26.45 -12.36
N PRO A 276 9.36 -26.87 -13.40
CA PRO A 276 9.77 -26.01 -14.52
C PRO A 276 8.65 -25.58 -15.48
N GLY A 277 7.40 -26.04 -15.27
CA GLY A 277 6.26 -25.72 -16.14
C GLY A 277 5.73 -24.29 -16.01
N ASP A 278 6.02 -23.61 -14.90
CA ASP A 278 5.54 -22.26 -14.57
C ASP A 278 6.68 -21.22 -14.49
N SER A 279 7.84 -21.52 -15.10
CA SER A 279 9.00 -20.62 -15.12
C SER A 279 8.81 -19.46 -16.09
N PHE A 280 9.25 -18.27 -15.67
CA PHE A 280 9.25 -17.04 -16.46
C PHE A 280 10.60 -16.84 -17.14
N CYS A 281 10.62 -16.65 -18.46
CA CYS A 281 11.85 -16.38 -19.19
C CYS A 281 12.25 -14.90 -19.06
N MET A 282 13.41 -14.66 -18.44
CA MET A 282 13.95 -13.31 -18.29
C MET A 282 14.54 -12.82 -19.63
N PRO A 283 14.41 -11.52 -19.96
CA PRO A 283 15.02 -10.98 -21.18
C PRO A 283 16.54 -11.15 -21.19
N MET A 284 17.14 -11.25 -22.38
CA MET A 284 18.61 -11.38 -22.53
C MET A 284 19.39 -10.26 -21.83
N ALA A 285 18.83 -9.05 -21.75
CA ALA A 285 19.43 -7.92 -21.04
C ALA A 285 19.58 -8.15 -19.52
N PHE A 286 18.81 -9.08 -18.94
CA PHE A 286 18.94 -9.45 -17.53
C PHE A 286 20.20 -10.29 -17.26
N THR A 287 20.61 -11.11 -18.21
CA THR A 287 21.73 -12.05 -18.05
C THR A 287 23.04 -11.40 -17.59
N PRO A 288 23.57 -10.35 -18.24
CA PRO A 288 24.81 -9.74 -17.78
C PRO A 288 24.69 -9.11 -16.38
N ILE A 289 23.52 -8.57 -16.04
CA ILE A 289 23.24 -7.96 -14.73
C ILE A 289 23.25 -9.04 -13.65
N PHE A 290 22.52 -10.12 -13.87
CA PHE A 290 22.40 -11.20 -12.89
C PHE A 290 23.70 -12.00 -12.78
N ASP A 291 24.39 -12.28 -13.88
CA ASP A 291 25.71 -12.93 -13.84
C ASP A 291 26.73 -12.07 -13.08
N GLY A 292 26.72 -10.75 -13.28
CA GLY A 292 27.54 -9.82 -12.51
C GLY A 292 27.19 -9.84 -11.02
N TYR A 293 25.89 -9.83 -10.71
CA TYR A 293 25.39 -9.94 -9.35
C TYR A 293 25.83 -11.23 -8.65
N LEU A 294 25.65 -12.40 -9.29
CA LEU A 294 26.04 -13.69 -8.74
C LEU A 294 27.54 -13.72 -8.41
N ARG A 295 28.39 -13.23 -9.32
CA ARG A 295 29.84 -13.13 -9.07
C ARG A 295 30.14 -12.20 -7.89
N SER A 296 29.40 -11.09 -7.74
CA SER A 296 29.60 -10.15 -6.64
C SER A 296 29.30 -10.74 -5.26
N ILE A 297 28.42 -11.76 -5.19
CA ILE A 297 28.10 -12.50 -3.97
C ILE A 297 28.85 -13.85 -3.88
N GLY A 298 29.83 -14.09 -4.76
CA GLY A 298 30.67 -15.30 -4.74
C GLY A 298 29.99 -16.56 -5.30
N VAL A 299 28.89 -16.43 -6.05
CA VAL A 299 28.19 -17.54 -6.69
C VAL A 299 28.61 -17.64 -8.16
N ASP A 300 28.94 -18.85 -8.61
CA ASP A 300 29.28 -19.11 -10.01
C ASP A 300 27.99 -19.18 -10.87
N PRO A 301 27.83 -18.30 -11.88
CA PRO A 301 26.62 -18.26 -12.73
C PRO A 301 26.47 -19.46 -13.69
N ILE A 302 27.47 -20.33 -13.78
CA ILE A 302 27.44 -21.54 -14.62
C ILE A 302 26.93 -22.74 -13.83
N SER A 303 27.18 -22.76 -12.52
CA SER A 303 26.82 -23.85 -11.63
C SER A 303 25.33 -23.81 -11.25
N GLU A 304 24.80 -24.94 -10.76
CA GLU A 304 23.46 -24.96 -10.18
C GLU A 304 23.39 -24.02 -8.97
N LEU A 305 22.36 -23.16 -8.94
CA LEU A 305 22.29 -22.09 -7.97
C LEU A 305 21.86 -22.62 -6.59
N PRO A 306 22.49 -22.15 -5.49
CA PRO A 306 22.20 -22.62 -4.15
C PRO A 306 20.81 -22.18 -3.68
N THR A 307 20.28 -22.84 -2.65
CA THR A 307 19.01 -22.47 -2.00
C THR A 307 19.10 -21.21 -1.13
N THR A 308 20.23 -20.50 -1.15
CA THR A 308 20.42 -19.25 -0.40
C THR A 308 19.46 -18.15 -0.86
N PRO A 309 19.14 -17.18 0.01
CA PRO A 309 18.30 -16.04 -0.35
C PRO A 309 18.83 -15.29 -1.57
N LEU A 310 17.93 -14.75 -2.40
CA LEU A 310 18.26 -13.97 -3.59
C LEU A 310 19.10 -12.75 -3.23
N PHE A 311 18.84 -12.12 -2.08
CA PHE A 311 19.61 -11.00 -1.54
C PHE A 311 20.22 -11.37 -0.19
N PRO A 312 21.40 -12.01 -0.15
CA PRO A 312 22.01 -12.51 1.08
C PRO A 312 22.69 -11.40 1.88
N LYS A 313 22.78 -11.58 3.20
CA LYS A 313 23.64 -10.77 4.07
C LYS A 313 25.08 -11.25 3.98
N ALA A 314 26.03 -10.33 4.17
CA ALA A 314 27.47 -10.67 4.18
C ALA A 314 27.85 -11.67 5.27
N GLU A 315 27.14 -11.66 6.40
CA GLU A 315 27.38 -12.54 7.56
C GLU A 315 26.76 -13.95 7.38
N GLY A 316 26.05 -14.20 6.27
CA GLY A 316 25.31 -15.44 6.03
C GLY A 316 23.98 -15.53 6.78
N GLY A 317 23.26 -16.64 6.59
CA GLY A 317 21.95 -16.88 7.19
C GLY A 317 20.78 -16.32 6.37
N ASP A 318 19.84 -15.65 7.05
CA ASP A 318 18.65 -15.08 6.41
C ASP A 318 18.98 -13.96 5.41
N GLY A 319 18.13 -13.84 4.39
CA GLY A 319 18.23 -12.77 3.39
C GLY A 319 17.96 -11.39 3.98
N TYR A 320 18.22 -10.36 3.18
CA TYR A 320 17.75 -9.02 3.50
C TYR A 320 16.22 -9.00 3.57
N GLN A 321 15.71 -8.44 4.66
CA GLN A 321 14.30 -8.09 4.78
C GLN A 321 13.95 -7.01 3.75
N ALA A 322 12.69 -6.97 3.31
CA ALA A 322 12.20 -6.02 2.30
C ALA A 322 12.57 -4.57 2.60
N ASP A 323 12.47 -4.14 3.86
CA ASP A 323 12.85 -2.79 4.30
C ASP A 323 14.32 -2.46 4.03
N THR A 324 15.21 -3.45 4.05
CA THR A 324 16.64 -3.22 3.78
C THR A 324 16.88 -2.96 2.30
N ILE A 325 16.28 -3.78 1.42
CA ILE A 325 16.34 -3.56 -0.02
C ILE A 325 15.69 -2.23 -0.42
N LEU A 326 14.57 -1.87 0.21
CA LEU A 326 13.93 -0.57 0.01
C LEU A 326 14.79 0.61 0.50
N ARG A 327 15.58 0.43 1.57
CA ARG A 327 16.60 1.42 1.98
C ARG A 327 17.73 1.54 0.96
N HIS A 328 18.16 0.45 0.33
CA HIS A 328 19.13 0.50 -0.77
C HIS A 328 18.55 1.32 -1.94
N LEU A 329 17.29 1.07 -2.31
CA LEU A 329 16.59 1.83 -3.35
C LEU A 329 16.45 3.32 -3.00
N TYR A 330 16.20 3.64 -1.73
CA TYR A 330 16.15 5.02 -1.25
C TYR A 330 17.51 5.75 -1.40
N ARG A 331 18.62 5.07 -1.11
CA ARG A 331 19.96 5.65 -1.32
C ARG A 331 20.24 5.86 -2.81
N PHE A 332 19.94 4.85 -3.62
CA PHE A 332 20.06 4.92 -5.08
C PHE A 332 19.31 6.11 -5.66
N ARG A 333 18.01 6.24 -5.35
CA ARG A 333 17.16 7.27 -5.96
C ARG A 333 17.58 8.70 -5.58
N ARG A 334 18.16 8.89 -4.39
CA ARG A 334 18.72 10.17 -3.97
C ARG A 334 19.97 10.54 -4.77
N ALA A 335 20.87 9.58 -4.98
CA ALA A 335 22.06 9.79 -5.82
C ALA A 335 21.66 10.04 -7.28
N ALA A 336 20.76 9.21 -7.83
CA ALA A 336 20.26 9.35 -9.19
C ALA A 336 19.55 10.67 -9.42
N SER A 337 18.73 11.12 -8.46
CA SER A 337 18.07 12.44 -8.52
C SER A 337 19.08 13.57 -8.55
N SER A 338 20.16 13.49 -7.76
CA SER A 338 21.22 14.49 -7.77
C SER A 338 21.94 14.53 -9.12
N ALA A 339 22.37 13.37 -9.63
CA ALA A 339 23.04 13.28 -10.92
C ALA A 339 22.14 13.72 -12.08
N ALA A 340 20.84 13.42 -12.02
CA ALA A 340 19.88 13.86 -13.02
C ALA A 340 19.79 15.39 -13.10
N ARG A 341 19.88 16.12 -11.97
CA ARG A 341 19.86 17.60 -11.98
C ARG A 341 21.06 18.20 -12.69
N GLU A 342 22.20 17.52 -12.63
CA GLU A 342 23.47 17.93 -13.24
C GLU A 342 23.67 17.30 -14.63
N CYS A 343 22.70 16.51 -15.12
CA CYS A 343 22.80 15.83 -16.39
C CYS A 343 22.69 16.82 -17.56
N CYS A 344 23.51 16.62 -18.59
CA CYS A 344 23.43 17.36 -19.84
C CYS A 344 22.19 17.01 -20.68
N ASP A 345 21.54 15.88 -20.38
CA ASP A 345 20.30 15.47 -21.01
C ASP A 345 19.10 16.19 -20.37
N VAL A 346 18.48 17.08 -21.15
CA VAL A 346 17.34 17.90 -20.73
C VAL A 346 16.12 17.06 -20.35
N GLU A 347 15.91 15.89 -20.96
CA GLU A 347 14.78 15.01 -20.60
C GLU A 347 14.98 14.37 -19.23
N ILE A 348 16.21 13.97 -18.93
CA ILE A 348 16.59 13.41 -17.63
C ILE A 348 16.54 14.50 -16.55
N GLN A 349 17.03 15.69 -16.85
CA GLN A 349 17.03 16.82 -15.91
C GLN A 349 15.60 17.18 -15.46
N LYS A 350 14.63 17.16 -16.40
CA LYS A 350 13.22 17.46 -16.11
C LYS A 350 12.57 16.49 -15.13
N ILE A 351 13.00 15.23 -15.09
CA ILE A 351 12.43 14.20 -14.21
C ILE A 351 13.21 14.00 -12.91
N ALA A 352 14.23 14.81 -12.63
CA ALA A 352 15.10 14.63 -11.47
C ALA A 352 14.34 14.57 -10.13
N ALA A 353 13.29 15.38 -9.96
CA ALA A 353 12.42 15.32 -8.78
C ALA A 353 11.66 13.98 -8.68
N GLN A 354 11.12 13.50 -9.81
CA GLN A 354 10.40 12.21 -9.88
C GLN A 354 11.33 11.03 -9.60
N ILE A 355 12.59 11.11 -10.04
CA ILE A 355 13.63 10.14 -9.67
C ILE A 355 13.86 10.15 -8.16
N GLY A 356 13.81 11.30 -7.49
CA GLY A 356 13.92 11.39 -6.03
C GLY A 356 12.84 10.61 -5.28
N ASP A 357 11.67 10.44 -5.91
CA ASP A 357 10.53 9.67 -5.39
C ASP A 357 10.41 8.25 -5.97
N LEU A 358 11.40 7.81 -6.75
CA LEU A 358 11.41 6.52 -7.43
C LEU A 358 11.01 5.38 -6.47
N SER A 359 10.13 4.51 -6.97
CA SER A 359 9.69 3.31 -6.29
C SER A 359 9.64 2.14 -7.27
N TYR A 360 9.69 0.91 -6.74
CA TYR A 360 9.53 -0.30 -7.54
C TYR A 360 8.25 -0.26 -8.40
N ARG A 361 7.14 0.28 -7.84
CA ARG A 361 5.88 0.40 -8.56
C ARG A 361 5.94 1.39 -9.72
N MET A 362 6.69 2.48 -9.59
CA MET A 362 6.91 3.42 -10.69
C MET A 362 7.69 2.76 -11.82
N MET A 363 8.80 2.10 -11.50
CA MET A 363 9.61 1.36 -12.48
C MET A 363 8.80 0.28 -13.17
N ARG A 364 7.98 -0.47 -12.43
CA ARG A 364 7.12 -1.52 -13.00
C ARG A 364 6.03 -0.99 -13.93
N ARG A 365 5.43 0.15 -13.59
CA ARG A 365 4.47 0.82 -14.51
C ARG A 365 5.15 1.38 -15.75
N SER A 366 6.45 1.60 -15.68
CA SER A 366 7.31 2.10 -16.77
C SER A 366 8.03 0.97 -17.49
N GLY A 367 7.74 -0.28 -17.11
CA GLY A 367 8.31 -1.47 -17.72
C GLY A 367 7.85 -1.62 -19.16
N LEU A 368 8.65 -2.33 -19.95
CA LEU A 368 8.25 -2.73 -21.29
C LEU A 368 6.97 -3.57 -21.16
N GLN A 369 5.92 -3.23 -21.91
CA GLN A 369 4.72 -4.07 -21.94
C GLN A 369 5.14 -5.52 -22.18
N PRO A 370 4.60 -6.47 -21.41
CA PRO A 370 5.15 -7.81 -21.35
C PRO A 370 5.20 -8.43 -22.76
N PRO A 371 6.38 -8.83 -23.27
CA PRO A 371 6.39 -9.80 -24.34
C PRO A 371 5.95 -11.13 -23.74
N CYS A 372 4.89 -11.67 -24.33
CA CYS A 372 4.49 -13.07 -24.38
C CYS A 372 4.85 -13.95 -23.16
N ARG A 373 3.81 -14.44 -22.47
CA ARG A 373 3.84 -15.72 -21.77
C ARG A 373 4.19 -16.83 -22.78
N LEU A 374 5.46 -16.99 -23.14
CA LEU A 374 5.92 -18.20 -23.80
C LEU A 374 5.97 -19.27 -22.71
N ARG A 375 4.93 -20.10 -22.67
CA ARG A 375 4.96 -21.32 -21.87
C ARG A 375 6.09 -22.18 -22.44
N TYR A 376 6.85 -22.82 -21.56
CA TYR A 376 7.94 -23.75 -21.92
C TYR A 376 7.50 -24.90 -22.87
N ARG A 377 6.22 -25.02 -23.20
CA ARG A 377 5.70 -25.98 -24.18
C ARG A 377 5.85 -25.53 -25.64
N ASP A 378 6.29 -24.30 -25.90
CA ASP A 378 6.40 -23.75 -27.27
C ASP A 378 7.85 -23.53 -27.74
N ILE A 379 8.85 -24.20 -27.13
CA ILE A 379 10.24 -24.29 -27.64
C ILE A 379 10.65 -25.76 -27.75
#